data_AF-A0A966FE17-F1
#
_entry.id   AF-A0A966FE17-F1
#
_cell.length_a   1.000
_cell.length_b   1.000
_cell.length_c   1.000
_cell.angle_alpha   90.00
_cell.angle_beta   90.00
_cell.angle_gamma   90.00
#
_symmetry.space_group_name_H-M   'P 1'
#
loop_
_entity.id
_entity.type
_entity.pdbx_description
1 polymer ?
#
loop_
_entity_poly.entity_id
_entity_poly.type
_entity_poly.pdbx_seq_one_letter_code
_entity_poly.pdbx_strand_id
1 'polypeptide(L)' 'GEVLRTLVKVDRQIALPNGDWFAARILPYRMLENMIDGVVITFTDITVSKKLEAELRAK' A
#
# COMPACT_ATOMS: atom_id res chain seq x y z
N GLY A 1 -8.33 -23.11 18.92
CA GLY A 1 -7.25 -22.09 18.97
C GLY A 1 -7.58 -21.02 17.97
N GLU A 2 -7.79 -19.80 18.45
CA GLU A 2 -8.29 -18.65 17.68
C GLU A 2 -7.19 -18.09 16.77
N VAL A 3 -7.08 -18.61 15.55
CA VAL A 3 -6.12 -18.12 14.55
C VAL A 3 -6.93 -17.80 13.31
N LEU A 4 -7.39 -16.54 13.15
CA LEU A 4 -7.87 -15.92 11.89
C LEU A 4 -8.51 -14.53 12.16
N ARG A 5 -7.84 -13.58 12.83
CA ARG A 5 -8.47 -12.28 13.14
C ARG A 5 -7.68 -11.01 12.85
N THR A 6 -6.61 -11.08 12.08
CA THR A 6 -5.87 -9.86 11.74
C THR A 6 -5.76 -9.73 10.22
N LEU A 7 -6.87 -9.25 9.63
CA LEU A 7 -6.90 -8.58 8.34
C LEU A 7 -6.09 -7.26 8.44
N VAL A 8 -4.78 -7.35 8.65
CA VAL A 8 -3.94 -6.17 8.79
C VAL A 8 -3.84 -5.52 7.41
N LYS A 9 -4.50 -4.38 7.24
CA LYS A 9 -4.29 -3.51 6.08
C LYS A 9 -2.82 -3.11 6.07
N VAL A 10 -2.12 -3.37 4.99
CA VAL A 10 -0.70 -2.98 4.84
C VAL A 10 -0.63 -1.78 3.92
N ASP A 11 0.04 -0.72 4.38
CA ASP A 11 0.38 0.44 3.57
C ASP A 11 1.90 0.60 3.57
N ARG A 12 2.51 0.69 2.39
CA ARG A 12 3.96 0.79 2.24
C ARG A 12 4.31 1.69 1.05
N GLN A 13 5.30 2.56 1.23
CA GLN A 13 5.94 3.27 0.14
C GLN A 13 7.11 2.45 -0.41
N ILE A 14 7.17 2.31 -1.73
CA ILE A 14 8.17 1.55 -2.46
C ILE A 14 8.92 2.52 -3.36
N ALA A 15 10.22 2.65 -3.13
CA ALA A 15 11.13 3.38 -4.01
C ALA A 15 11.68 2.41 -5.07
N LEU A 16 11.63 2.83 -6.32
CA LEU A 16 12.25 2.11 -7.43
C LEU A 16 13.65 2.65 -7.72
N PRO A 17 14.56 1.84 -8.29
CA PRO A 17 15.93 2.27 -8.62
C PRO A 17 16.01 3.43 -9.61
N ASN A 18 14.98 3.64 -10.43
CA ASN A 18 14.87 4.75 -11.38
C ASN A 18 14.43 6.08 -10.73
N GLY A 19 14.20 6.10 -9.42
CA GLY A 19 13.78 7.29 -8.67
C GLY A 19 12.27 7.48 -8.56
N ASP A 20 11.47 6.56 -9.10
CA ASP A 20 10.02 6.58 -8.97
C ASP A 20 9.58 6.04 -7.60
N TRP A 21 8.42 6.51 -7.15
CA TRP A 21 7.84 6.13 -5.86
C TRP A 21 6.41 5.68 -6.03
N PHE A 22 6.08 4.54 -5.41
CA PHE A 22 4.74 3.99 -5.40
C PHE A 22 4.25 3.79 -3.97
N ALA A 23 3.01 4.16 -3.69
CA ALA A 23 2.30 3.71 -2.50
C ALA A 23 1.60 2.39 -2.83
N ALA A 24 2.00 1.31 -2.17
CA ALA A 24 1.34 0.02 -2.23
C ALA A 24 0.42 -0.12 -1.01
N ARG A 25 -0.85 -0.48 -1.27
CA ARG A 25 -1.83 -0.75 -0.23
C ARG A 25 -2.49 -2.10 -0.46
N ILE A 26 -2.48 -2.93 0.57
CA ILE A 26 -3.05 -4.28 0.57
C ILE A 26 -4.30 -4.26 1.44
N LEU A 27 -5.45 -4.53 0.83
CA LEU A 27 -6.75 -4.63 1.46
C LEU A 27 -7.29 -6.03 1.24
N PRO A 28 -7.42 -6.84 2.29
CA PRO A 28 -8.05 -8.14 2.14
C PRO A 28 -9.55 -7.99 1.86
N TYR A 29 -10.06 -8.74 0.90
CA TYR A 29 -11.46 -8.76 0.50
C TYR A 29 -12.15 -9.99 1.14
N ARG A 30 -13.38 -9.80 1.64
CA ARG A 30 -14.23 -10.89 2.18
C ARG A 30 -15.61 -10.83 1.51
N MET A 31 -16.03 -11.92 0.90
CA MET A 31 -17.43 -12.31 0.77
C MET A 31 -17.83 -13.13 2.01
N LEU A 32 -19.14 -13.25 2.23
CA LEU A 32 -19.72 -13.69 3.51
C LEU A 32 -19.19 -15.06 4.01
N GLU A 33 -18.97 -15.09 5.33
CA GLU A 33 -18.68 -16.23 6.20
C GLU A 33 -17.72 -17.32 5.68
N ASN A 34 -16.48 -17.20 6.17
CA ASN A 34 -15.53 -18.29 6.38
C ASN A 34 -14.77 -18.88 5.19
N MET A 35 -14.73 -18.23 4.02
CA MET A 35 -13.70 -18.53 3.01
C MET A 35 -12.88 -17.30 2.63
N ILE A 36 -11.63 -17.52 2.23
CA ILE A 36 -10.69 -16.46 1.86
C ILE A 36 -11.09 -15.91 0.49
N ASP A 37 -11.50 -14.63 0.41
CA ASP A 37 -11.96 -14.00 -0.85
C ASP A 37 -10.93 -13.06 -1.52
N GLY A 38 -9.65 -13.32 -1.28
CA GLY A 38 -8.57 -12.65 -2.00
C GLY A 38 -8.12 -11.32 -1.40
N VAL A 39 -7.12 -10.72 -2.04
CA VAL A 39 -6.51 -9.46 -1.62
C VAL A 39 -6.55 -8.47 -2.78
N VAL A 40 -7.00 -7.27 -2.49
CA VAL A 40 -6.87 -6.14 -3.41
C VAL A 40 -5.56 -5.45 -3.09
N ILE A 41 -4.68 -5.39 -4.07
CA ILE A 41 -3.43 -4.63 -3.98
C ILE A 41 -3.54 -3.44 -4.93
N THR A 42 -3.46 -2.23 -4.39
CA THR A 42 -3.45 -1.00 -5.19
C THR A 42 -2.06 -0.40 -5.16
N PHE A 43 -1.54 -0.04 -6.34
CA PHE A 43 -0.32 0.75 -6.49
C PHE A 43 -0.68 2.14 -7.00
N THR A 44 -0.32 3.16 -6.26
CA THR A 44 -0.50 4.56 -6.64
C THR A 44 0.87 5.18 -6.88
N ASP A 45 1.10 5.74 -8.06
CA ASP A 45 2.29 6.54 -8.31
C ASP A 45 2.23 7.82 -7.45
N ILE A 46 3.24 7.99 -6.60
CA ILE A 46 3.42 9.15 -5.71
C ILE A 46 4.72 9.90 -6.03
N THR A 47 5.32 9.64 -7.18
CA THR A 47 6.61 10.22 -7.60
C THR A 47 6.56 11.74 -7.64
N VAL A 48 5.50 12.31 -8.22
CA VAL A 48 5.32 13.77 -8.31
C VAL A 48 5.23 14.40 -6.92
N SER A 49 4.42 13.81 -6.03
CA SER A 49 4.27 14.29 -4.66
C SER A 49 5.59 14.24 -3.88
N LYS A 50 6.39 13.19 -4.07
CA LYS A 50 7.71 13.04 -3.44
C LYS A 50 8.72 14.06 -3.95
N LYS A 51 8.72 14.36 -5.25
CA LYS A 51 9.58 15.40 -5.83
C LYS A 51 9.23 16.77 -5.27
N LEU A 52 7.94 17.12 -5.25
CA LEU A 52 7.48 18.39 -4.71
C LEU A 52 7.78 18.53 -3.21
N GLU A 53 7.60 17.47 -2.41
CA GLU A 53 7.97 17.45 -0.99
C GLU A 53 9.48 17.69 -0.79
N ALA A 54 10.33 17.09 -1.64
CA ALA A 54 11.77 17.28 -1.60
C ALA A 54 12.18 18.72 -1.98
N GLU A 55 11.56 19.30 -3.03
CA GLU A 55 11.80 20.68 -3.44
C GLU A 55 11.38 21.69 -2.37
N LEU A 56 10.26 21.46 -1.69
CA LEU A 56 9.80 22.31 -0.59
C LEU A 56 10.70 22.22 0.64
N ARG A 57 11.32 21.07 0.90
CA ARG A 57 12.27 20.89 2.02
C ARG A 57 13.67 21.43 1.74
N ALA A 58 14.02 21.64 0.47
CA ALA A 58 15.32 22.16 0.05
C ALA A 58 15.39 23.70 0.07
N LYS A 59 14.31 24.37 0.48
CA LYS A 59 14.18 25.83 0.55
C LYS A 59 14.13 26.30 2.01
#